data_AF-A0A9P5S709-F1
#
_entry.id   AF-A0A9P5S709-F1
#
_cell.length_a   1.000
_cell.length_b   1.000
_cell.length_c   1.000
_cell.angle_alpha   90.00
_cell.angle_beta   90.00
_cell.angle_gamma   90.00
#
_symmetry.space_group_name_H-M   'P 1'
#
loop_
_entity.id
_entity.type
_entity.pdbx_description
1 polymer ?
#
loop_
_entity_poly.entity_id
_entity_poly.type
_entity_poly.pdbx_seq_one_letter_code
_entity_poly.pdbx_strand_id
1 'polypeptide(L)'
;MQKNELVSRINIVSHKIEDLELREKLYLNLLQRPSINRSGQDVFNATLGMQTQRHALFAVREQIFEHALEHRDLIASLHVIDQGLAKSSNFLFVHKMLMRLEQLRREVDEYNAQQSAVAEGNKDHANNNRGLITKIARVFDVTEPRSNSRFGMWGRR
;
A
#
# COMPACT_ATOMS: atom_id res chain seq x y z
N MET A 1 0.59 -41.82 0.14
CA MET A 1 -0.18 -40.84 0.93
C MET A 1 0.25 -39.40 0.64
N GLN A 2 1.52 -39.05 0.85
CA GLN A 2 2.06 -37.68 0.62
C GLN A 2 1.74 -37.05 -0.76
N LYS A 3 1.78 -37.83 -1.85
CA LYS A 3 1.52 -37.32 -3.20
C LYS A 3 0.09 -36.77 -3.38
N ASN A 4 -0.93 -37.49 -2.91
CA ASN A 4 -2.33 -37.07 -3.05
C ASN A 4 -2.63 -35.84 -2.17
N GLU A 5 -1.96 -35.74 -1.03
CA GLU A 5 -2.05 -34.59 -0.13
C GLU A 5 -1.45 -33.33 -0.77
N LEU A 6 -0.28 -33.43 -1.41
CA LEU A 6 0.34 -32.32 -2.14
C LEU A 6 -0.55 -31.81 -3.27
N VAL A 7 -1.12 -32.72 -4.08
CA VAL A 7 -2.04 -32.35 -5.17
C VAL A 7 -3.28 -31.66 -4.62
N SER A 8 -3.84 -32.16 -3.51
CA SER A 8 -4.99 -31.52 -2.86
C SER A 8 -4.66 -30.10 -2.37
N ARG A 9 -3.49 -29.91 -1.73
CA ARG A 9 -3.04 -28.59 -1.28
C ARG A 9 -2.80 -27.62 -2.44
N ILE A 10 -2.17 -28.08 -3.53
CA ILE A 10 -1.97 -27.29 -4.75
C ILE A 10 -3.32 -26.77 -5.25
N ASN A 11 -4.31 -27.65 -5.39
CA ASN A 11 -5.66 -27.26 -5.85
C ASN A 11 -6.31 -26.24 -4.91
N ILE A 12 -6.21 -26.42 -3.58
CA ILE A 12 -6.76 -25.46 -2.61
C ILE A 12 -6.12 -24.08 -2.77
N VAL A 13 -4.79 -24.02 -2.91
CA VAL A 13 -4.08 -22.76 -3.07
C VAL A 13 -4.45 -22.08 -4.41
N SER A 14 -4.59 -22.85 -5.50
CA SER A 14 -5.06 -22.31 -6.78
C SER A 14 -6.44 -21.64 -6.67
N HIS A 15 -7.41 -22.29 -6.02
CA HIS A 15 -8.75 -21.71 -5.86
C HIS A 15 -8.73 -20.44 -5.00
N LYS A 16 -7.92 -20.42 -3.93
CA LYS A 16 -7.75 -19.20 -3.11
C LYS A 16 -7.21 -18.03 -3.90
N ILE A 17 -6.24 -18.27 -4.78
CA ILE A 17 -5.69 -17.24 -5.66
C ILE A 17 -6.77 -16.72 -6.61
N GLU A 18 -7.56 -17.60 -7.23
CA GLU A 18 -8.67 -17.19 -8.12
C GLU A 18 -9.71 -16.33 -7.39
N ASP A 19 -10.08 -16.70 -6.16
CA ASP A 19 -11.00 -15.91 -5.33
C ASP A 19 -10.42 -14.52 -4.98
N LEU A 20 -9.13 -14.45 -4.68
CA LEU A 20 -8.46 -13.17 -4.40
C LEU A 20 -8.34 -12.30 -5.64
N GLU A 21 -8.12 -12.87 -6.82
CA GLU A 21 -8.10 -12.13 -8.09
C GLU A 21 -9.45 -11.51 -8.44
N LEU A 22 -10.55 -12.21 -8.13
CA LEU A 22 -11.89 -11.64 -8.24
C LEU A 22 -12.05 -10.42 -7.32
N ARG A 23 -11.57 -10.50 -6.07
CA ARG A 23 -11.58 -9.37 -5.13
C ARG A 23 -10.68 -8.24 -5.58
N GLU A 24 -9.50 -8.54 -6.10
CA GLU A 24 -8.58 -7.55 -6.66
C GLU A 24 -9.27 -6.75 -7.77
N LYS A 25 -9.92 -7.45 -8.70
CA LYS A 25 -10.66 -6.82 -9.79
C LYS A 25 -11.76 -5.88 -9.29
N LEU A 26 -12.48 -6.26 -8.22
CA LEU A 26 -13.48 -5.38 -7.60
C LEU A 26 -12.84 -4.08 -7.09
N TYR A 27 -11.72 -4.17 -6.38
CA TYR A 27 -11.01 -2.97 -5.91
C TYR A 27 -10.43 -2.13 -7.04
N LEU A 28 -9.88 -2.74 -8.09
CA LEU A 28 -9.39 -2.02 -9.26
C LEU A 28 -10.51 -1.24 -9.95
N ASN A 29 -11.69 -1.85 -10.13
CA ASN A 29 -12.85 -1.17 -10.70
C ASN A 29 -13.31 0.02 -9.84
N LEU A 30 -13.31 -0.13 -8.51
CA LEU A 30 -13.65 0.96 -7.58
C LEU A 30 -12.64 2.11 -7.61
N LEU A 31 -11.38 1.78 -7.91
CA LEU A 31 -10.28 2.74 -7.97
C LEU A 31 -10.07 3.31 -9.38
N GLN A 32 -10.93 2.99 -10.35
CA GLN A 32 -10.93 3.62 -11.66
C GLN A 32 -11.88 4.80 -11.68
N ARG A 33 -11.46 5.91 -12.31
CA ARG A 33 -12.30 7.06 -12.59
C ARG A 33 -12.01 7.59 -14.00
N PRO A 34 -12.97 8.22 -14.68
CA PRO A 34 -12.73 8.85 -15.97
C PRO A 34 -11.63 9.92 -15.89
N SER A 35 -10.74 9.92 -16.86
CA SER A 35 -9.73 10.95 -17.04
C SER A 35 -10.39 12.26 -17.47
N ILE A 36 -10.09 13.33 -16.74
CA ILE A 36 -10.57 14.68 -17.06
C ILE A 36 -9.87 15.22 -18.33
N ASN A 37 -8.65 14.74 -18.61
CA ASN A 37 -7.78 15.30 -19.66
C ASN A 37 -7.78 14.50 -20.96
N ARG A 38 -8.34 13.29 -20.97
CA ARG A 38 -8.38 12.40 -22.15
C ARG A 38 -9.71 11.66 -22.21
N SER A 39 -10.50 11.98 -23.22
CA SER A 39 -11.76 11.30 -23.52
C SER A 39 -11.58 9.78 -23.55
N GLY A 40 -12.40 9.05 -22.78
CA GLY A 40 -12.48 7.58 -22.80
C GLY A 40 -11.35 6.83 -22.10
N GLN A 41 -10.44 7.50 -21.39
CA GLN A 41 -9.42 6.83 -20.58
C GLN A 41 -9.83 6.81 -19.11
N ASP A 42 -9.74 5.66 -18.46
CA ASP A 42 -9.84 5.56 -17.00
C ASP A 42 -8.47 5.72 -16.36
N VAL A 43 -8.42 6.48 -15.26
CA VAL A 43 -7.21 6.71 -14.46
C VAL A 43 -7.43 6.21 -13.05
N PHE A 44 -6.32 5.85 -12.40
CA PHE A 44 -6.33 5.39 -11.02
C PHE A 44 -6.68 6.54 -10.05
N ASN A 45 -7.61 6.28 -9.14
CA ASN A 45 -8.13 7.23 -8.16
C ASN A 45 -7.24 7.24 -6.90
N ALA A 46 -6.20 8.06 -6.95
CA ALA A 46 -5.24 8.25 -5.86
C ALA A 46 -5.69 9.26 -4.78
N THR A 47 -6.95 9.69 -4.77
CA THR A 47 -7.45 10.69 -3.80
C THR A 47 -7.42 10.18 -2.35
N LEU A 48 -7.32 11.09 -1.36
CA LEU A 48 -7.30 10.71 0.06
C LEU A 48 -8.57 9.92 0.48
N GLY A 49 -9.73 10.27 -0.08
CA GLY A 49 -11.00 9.57 0.21
C GLY A 49 -11.05 8.11 -0.22
N MET A 50 -10.15 7.68 -1.12
CA MET A 50 -10.04 6.29 -1.59
C MET A 50 -8.88 5.51 -0.93
N GLN A 51 -8.26 6.08 0.11
CA GLN A 51 -7.10 5.47 0.76
C GLN A 51 -7.41 4.08 1.33
N THR A 52 -8.58 3.89 1.95
CA THR A 52 -9.01 2.60 2.51
C THR A 52 -9.09 1.51 1.43
N GLN A 53 -9.66 1.83 0.26
CA GLN A 53 -9.77 0.90 -0.86
C GLN A 53 -8.40 0.58 -1.45
N ARG A 54 -7.48 1.55 -1.50
CA ARG A 54 -6.09 1.29 -1.91
C ARG A 54 -5.36 0.37 -0.92
N HIS A 55 -5.55 0.57 0.38
CA HIS A 55 -4.98 -0.32 1.40
C HIS A 55 -5.56 -1.73 1.30
N ALA A 56 -6.86 -1.86 1.06
CA ALA A 56 -7.51 -3.15 0.88
C ALA A 56 -7.03 -3.87 -0.41
N LEU A 57 -6.89 -3.13 -1.51
CA LEU A 57 -6.29 -3.64 -2.75
C LEU A 57 -4.88 -4.17 -2.49
N PHE A 58 -4.07 -3.42 -1.74
CA PHE A 58 -2.71 -3.82 -1.38
C PHE A 58 -2.70 -5.10 -0.54
N ALA A 59 -3.51 -5.19 0.51
CA ALA A 59 -3.59 -6.37 1.36
C ALA A 59 -4.04 -7.63 0.59
N VAL A 60 -4.97 -7.48 -0.37
CA VAL A 60 -5.36 -8.59 -1.26
C VAL A 60 -4.18 -9.03 -2.12
N ARG A 61 -3.44 -8.09 -2.70
CA ARG A 61 -2.27 -8.38 -3.55
C ARG A 61 -1.13 -9.05 -2.77
N GLU A 62 -0.92 -8.66 -1.52
CA GLU A 62 0.02 -9.33 -0.61
C GLU A 62 -0.37 -10.79 -0.37
N GLN A 63 -1.65 -11.07 -0.10
CA GLN A 63 -2.13 -12.46 0.05
C GLN A 63 -1.99 -13.29 -1.23
N ILE A 64 -2.25 -12.69 -2.40
CA ILE A 64 -2.02 -13.37 -3.69
C ILE A 64 -0.55 -13.75 -3.81
N PHE A 65 0.36 -12.85 -3.45
CA PHE A 65 1.80 -13.10 -3.49
C PHE A 65 2.22 -14.24 -2.55
N GLU A 66 1.76 -14.24 -1.30
CA GLU A 66 2.04 -15.31 -0.33
C GLU A 66 1.56 -16.67 -0.84
N HIS A 67 0.33 -16.75 -1.35
CA HIS A 67 -0.21 -17.98 -1.91
C HIS A 67 0.50 -18.42 -3.18
N ALA A 68 0.96 -17.50 -4.02
CA ALA A 68 1.76 -17.83 -5.20
C ALA A 68 3.11 -18.45 -4.82
N LEU A 69 3.75 -17.99 -3.73
CA LEU A 69 4.96 -18.61 -3.17
C LEU A 69 4.66 -20.03 -2.65
N GLU A 70 3.61 -20.21 -1.85
CA GLU A 70 3.23 -21.53 -1.35
C GLU A 70 2.96 -22.49 -2.53
N HIS A 71 2.22 -22.03 -3.54
CA HIS A 71 1.93 -22.83 -4.74
C HIS A 71 3.22 -23.26 -5.47
N ARG A 72 4.18 -22.34 -5.63
CA ARG A 72 5.49 -22.65 -6.24
C ARG A 72 6.23 -23.74 -5.47
N ASP A 73 6.29 -23.61 -4.15
CA ASP A 73 7.03 -24.54 -3.29
C ASP A 73 6.38 -25.93 -3.24
N LEU A 74 5.04 -25.99 -3.25
CA LEU A 74 4.28 -27.24 -3.35
C LEU A 74 4.55 -27.95 -4.69
N ILE A 75 4.60 -27.21 -5.79
CA ILE A 75 4.91 -27.76 -7.11
C ILE A 75 6.35 -28.27 -7.18
N ALA A 76 7.31 -27.51 -6.64
CA ALA A 76 8.70 -27.96 -6.56
C ALA A 76 8.82 -29.26 -5.76
N SER A 77 8.10 -29.36 -4.64
CA SER A 77 8.02 -30.56 -3.82
C SER A 77 7.41 -31.75 -4.59
N LEU A 78 6.33 -31.52 -5.35
CA LEU A 78 5.72 -32.55 -6.20
C LEU A 78 6.68 -33.02 -7.29
N HIS A 79 7.50 -32.12 -7.86
CA HIS A 79 8.46 -32.45 -8.89
C HIS A 79 9.54 -33.43 -8.43
N VAL A 80 9.95 -33.35 -7.15
CA VAL A 80 10.92 -34.27 -6.54
C VAL A 80 10.34 -35.69 -6.39
N ILE A 81 9.03 -35.80 -6.16
CA ILE A 81 8.35 -37.08 -5.89
C ILE A 81 7.89 -37.74 -7.19
N ASP A 82 7.28 -36.98 -8.10
CA ASP A 82 6.74 -37.48 -9.35
C ASP A 82 6.81 -36.41 -10.45
N GLN A 83 7.88 -36.48 -11.24
CA GLN A 83 8.16 -35.51 -12.29
C GLN A 83 7.10 -35.51 -13.40
N GLY A 84 6.52 -36.67 -13.72
CA GLY A 84 5.51 -36.83 -14.75
C GLY A 84 4.20 -36.20 -14.32
N LEU A 85 3.78 -36.47 -13.08
CA LEU A 85 2.60 -35.84 -12.53
C LEU A 85 2.80 -34.33 -12.39
N ALA A 86 3.93 -33.86 -11.85
CA ALA A 86 4.22 -32.43 -11.74
C ALA A 86 4.16 -31.69 -13.10
N LYS A 87 4.62 -32.32 -14.19
CA LYS A 87 4.52 -31.77 -15.54
C LYS A 87 3.07 -31.72 -16.04
N SER A 88 2.28 -32.76 -15.76
CA SER A 88 0.85 -32.81 -16.13
C SER A 88 -0.04 -31.94 -15.24
N SER A 89 0.38 -31.70 -13.99
CA SER A 89 -0.28 -30.86 -12.99
C SER A 89 0.06 -29.38 -13.19
N ASN A 90 -0.06 -28.92 -14.43
CA ASN A 90 -0.29 -27.51 -14.75
C ASN A 90 0.97 -26.61 -14.87
N PHE A 91 1.96 -27.01 -15.71
CA PHE A 91 3.14 -26.18 -16.05
C PHE A 91 2.78 -24.75 -16.52
N LEU A 92 1.69 -24.59 -17.29
CA LEU A 92 1.16 -23.29 -17.72
C LEU A 92 0.67 -22.43 -16.54
N PHE A 93 0.07 -23.06 -15.53
CA PHE A 93 -0.39 -22.37 -14.32
C PHE A 93 0.80 -21.92 -13.47
N VAL A 94 1.84 -22.75 -13.33
CA VAL A 94 3.08 -22.41 -12.63
C VAL A 94 3.80 -21.23 -13.30
N HIS A 95 3.91 -21.26 -14.63
CA HIS A 95 4.53 -20.16 -15.37
C HIS A 95 3.70 -18.86 -15.25
N LYS A 96 2.36 -18.93 -15.33
CA LYS A 96 1.47 -17.79 -15.04
C LYS A 96 1.65 -17.26 -13.63
N MET A 97 1.78 -18.14 -12.63
CA MET A 97 2.01 -17.75 -11.24
C MET A 97 3.38 -17.09 -11.03
N LEU A 98 4.43 -17.57 -11.69
CA LEU A 98 5.76 -16.94 -11.64
C LEU A 98 5.79 -15.57 -12.32
N MET A 99 5.17 -15.44 -13.49
CA MET A 99 5.02 -14.15 -14.17
C MET A 99 4.20 -13.16 -13.34
N ARG A 100 3.11 -13.63 -12.70
CA ARG A 100 2.32 -12.83 -11.76
C ARG A 100 3.10 -12.44 -10.51
N LEU A 101 3.95 -13.33 -9.97
CA LEU A 101 4.82 -13.04 -8.84
C LEU A 101 5.78 -11.89 -9.15
N GLU A 102 6.39 -11.89 -10.34
CA GLU A 102 7.25 -10.79 -10.78
C GLU A 102 6.50 -9.48 -10.96
N GLN A 103 5.30 -9.53 -11.54
CA GLN A 103 4.46 -8.34 -11.70
C GLN A 103 4.04 -7.77 -10.34
N LEU A 104 3.56 -8.61 -9.42
CA LEU A 104 3.15 -8.20 -8.07
C LEU A 104 4.30 -7.61 -7.26
N ARG A 105 5.52 -8.17 -7.36
CA ARG A 105 6.71 -7.60 -6.70
C ARG A 105 6.98 -6.17 -7.14
N ARG A 106 6.97 -5.90 -8.46
CA ARG A 106 7.19 -4.56 -9.00
C ARG A 106 6.12 -3.58 -8.50
N GLU A 107 4.85 -4.01 -8.52
CA GLU A 107 3.73 -3.19 -8.06
C GLU A 107 3.78 -2.88 -6.56
N VAL A 108 4.22 -3.84 -5.73
CA VAL A 108 4.41 -3.64 -4.27
C VAL A 108 5.58 -2.69 -4.00
N ASP A 109 6.70 -2.85 -4.70
CA ASP A 109 7.87 -1.98 -4.54
C ASP A 109 7.53 -0.52 -4.92
N GLU A 110 6.84 -0.33 -6.05
CA GLU A 110 6.36 0.99 -6.48
C GLU A 110 5.39 1.61 -5.46
N TYR A 111 4.48 0.82 -4.89
CA TYR A 111 3.54 1.28 -3.89
C TYR A 111 4.23 1.69 -2.57
N ASN A 112 5.17 0.88 -2.08
CA ASN A 112 5.93 1.18 -0.86
C ASN A 112 6.78 2.45 -1.03
N ALA A 113 7.36 2.65 -2.21
CA ALA A 113 8.08 3.87 -2.56
C ALA A 113 7.14 5.09 -2.55
N GLN A 114 5.93 4.96 -3.12
CA GLN A 114 4.92 6.03 -3.11
C GLN A 114 4.42 6.36 -1.70
N GLN A 115 4.13 5.37 -0.85
CA GLN A 115 3.74 5.60 0.54
C GLN A 115 4.82 6.34 1.33
N SER A 116 6.08 5.93 1.16
CA SER A 116 7.22 6.56 1.82
C SER A 116 7.35 8.03 1.38
N ALA A 117 7.24 8.31 0.08
CA ALA A 117 7.28 9.66 -0.47
C ALA A 117 6.11 10.54 0.03
N VAL A 118 4.89 10.00 0.11
CA VAL A 118 3.73 10.73 0.66
C VAL A 118 3.90 11.01 2.16
N ALA A 119 4.42 10.05 2.92
CA ALA A 119 4.68 10.23 4.34
C ALA A 119 5.76 11.30 4.61
N GLU A 120 6.82 11.34 3.80
CA GLU A 120 7.86 12.37 3.86
C GLU A 120 7.31 13.75 3.49
N GLY A 121 6.57 13.87 2.37
CA GLY A 121 5.94 15.14 1.99
C GLY A 121 4.98 15.68 3.06
N ASN A 122 4.21 14.80 3.69
CA ASN A 122 3.32 15.19 4.80
C ASN A 122 4.08 15.68 6.04
N LYS A 123 5.24 15.08 6.36
CA LYS A 123 6.12 15.57 7.43
C LYS A 123 6.66 16.96 7.10
N ASP A 124 7.08 17.19 5.86
CA ASP A 124 7.59 18.49 5.43
C ASP A 124 6.51 19.57 5.49
N HIS A 125 5.28 19.26 5.06
CA HIS A 125 4.15 20.17 5.22
C HIS A 125 3.84 20.46 6.69
N ALA A 126 3.87 19.46 7.57
CA ALA A 126 3.69 19.66 9.01
C ALA A 126 4.78 20.55 9.62
N ASN A 127 6.04 20.35 9.22
CA ASN A 127 7.17 21.17 9.65
C ASN A 127 7.04 22.62 9.15
N ASN A 128 6.67 22.80 7.89
CA ASN A 128 6.43 24.13 7.31
C ASN A 128 5.28 24.85 8.00
N ASN A 129 4.18 24.16 8.27
CA ASN A 129 3.04 24.71 9.03
C ASN A 129 3.44 25.08 10.46
N ARG A 130 4.23 24.24 11.13
CA ARG A 130 4.78 24.56 12.46
C ARG A 130 5.69 25.80 12.42
N GLY A 131 6.51 25.93 11.38
CA GLY A 131 7.35 27.11 11.15
C GLY A 131 6.53 28.38 10.91
N LEU A 132 5.45 28.29 10.13
CA LEU A 132 4.51 29.39 9.90
C LEU A 132 3.80 29.80 11.19
N ILE A 133 3.26 28.84 11.95
CA ILE A 133 2.64 29.09 13.26
C ILE A 133 3.63 29.76 14.22
N THR A 134 4.89 29.33 14.24
CA THR A 134 5.93 29.93 15.09
C THR A 134 6.26 31.36 14.67
N LYS A 135 6.32 31.64 13.36
CA LYS A 135 6.51 33.00 12.84
C LYS A 135 5.34 33.90 13.18
N ILE A 136 4.12 33.41 13.02
CA ILE A 136 2.88 34.10 13.39
C ILE A 136 2.91 34.43 14.89
N ALA A 137 3.17 33.45 15.76
CA ALA A 137 3.26 33.65 17.21
C ALA A 137 4.29 34.73 17.58
N ARG A 138 5.48 34.73 16.95
CA ARG A 138 6.50 35.78 17.16
C ARG A 138 6.04 37.17 16.75
N VAL A 139 5.22 37.31 15.71
CA VAL A 139 4.69 38.62 15.29
C VAL A 139 3.68 39.15 16.32
N PHE A 140 2.91 38.27 16.95
CA PHE A 140 1.92 38.65 17.97
C PHE A 140 2.50 38.82 19.38
N ASP A 141 3.62 38.14 19.72
CA ASP A 141 4.35 38.32 20.99
C ASP A 141 5.13 39.65 21.06
N VAL A 142 5.31 40.36 19.94
CA VAL A 142 5.98 41.68 19.90
C VAL A 142 5.03 42.83 20.31
N THR A 143 3.75 42.54 20.58
CA THR A 143 2.71 43.54 20.90
C THR A 143 2.35 43.69 22.38
N GLU A 144 3.21 43.28 23.31
CA GLU A 144 3.14 43.81 24.69
C GLU A 144 4.38 44.65 25.02
N PRO A 145 4.32 45.99 24.90
CA PRO A 145 5.19 46.83 25.70
C PRO A 145 4.75 46.62 27.16
N ARG A 146 5.58 45.90 27.93
CA ARG A 146 5.49 45.91 29.39
C ARG A 146 5.43 47.37 29.83
N SER A 147 4.28 47.80 30.32
CA SER A 147 4.14 49.10 30.94
C SER A 147 5.11 49.13 32.13
N ASN A 148 6.14 49.98 32.05
CA ASN A 148 6.93 50.32 33.22
C ASN A 148 5.97 51.02 34.18
N SER A 149 5.50 50.31 35.20
CA SER A 149 4.69 50.85 36.29
C SER A 149 5.52 51.88 37.06
N ARG A 150 5.53 53.11 36.55
CA ARG A 150 6.21 54.25 37.15
C ARG A 150 5.28 54.92 38.17
N PHE A 151 4.79 54.15 39.15
CA PHE A 151 4.06 54.67 40.30
C PHE A 151 4.43 53.88 41.55
N GLY A 152 5.58 54.24 42.11
CA GLY A 152 6.07 53.68 43.36
C GLY A 152 7.07 54.63 43.99
N MET A 153 6.71 55.91 44.18
CA MET A 153 7.46 56.83 45.06
C MET A 153 6.71 58.16 45.24
N TRP A 154 5.69 58.17 46.10
CA TRP A 154 5.33 59.38 46.84
C TRP A 154 4.91 58.95 48.24
N GLY A 155 5.88 59.05 49.16
CA GLY A 155 5.67 58.74 50.57
C GLY A 155 6.98 58.61 51.31
N ARG A 156 7.62 59.73 51.67
CA ARG A 156 8.07 60.03 53.04
C ARG A 156 8.91 61.32 53.11
N ARG A 157 8.45 62.17 54.03
CA ARG A 157 9.10 63.28 54.75
C ARG A 157 9.20 64.61 54.02
#